data_AF-A0A453HXU6-F1
#
_entry.id   AF-A0A453HXU6-F1
#
_cell.length_a   1.000
_cell.length_b   1.000
_cell.length_c   1.000
_cell.angle_alpha   90.00
_cell.angle_beta   90.00
_cell.angle_gamma   90.00
#
_symmetry.space_group_name_H-M   'P 1'
#
loop_
_entity.id
_entity.type
_entity.pdbx_description
1 polymer ?
#
loop_
_entity_poly.entity_id
_entity_poly.type
_entity_poly.pdbx_seq_one_letter_code
_entity_poly.pdbx_strand_id
1 'polypeptide(L)'
;HHTGGLANATTSGLGGEPPPPCAAALADHTPCHDQDRAMKFPRKNMVYRERHCPSDGERLRCLVPAPPGYVTPFPWPKSRDYVPYANAPYKSLTVEKAVQNWVQYEGAVFRFPGGGTQFPHGADKYIDQLASVVPFADGSVRTVLDTGCGVASLGAYLDSRGVMAMSFAPRDSHEAQVQFALERGVPAFIGVLGSVKLPFPPRSFDMAHCSRCLIPWSGNEEVGARGGGPGRRAEED
;
A
#
# COMPACT_ATOMS: atom_id res chain seq x y z
N HIS A 1 -12.09 12.25 45.91
CA HIS A 1 -13.10 13.32 45.84
C HIS A 1 -12.69 14.33 44.78
N HIS A 2 -13.34 14.31 43.62
CA HIS A 2 -13.97 15.46 42.97
C HIS A 2 -14.60 14.99 41.65
N THR A 3 -15.92 14.99 41.69
CA THR A 3 -16.89 14.73 40.64
C THR A 3 -17.12 15.99 39.79
N GLY A 4 -17.42 15.80 38.51
CA GLY A 4 -18.00 16.78 37.58
C GLY A 4 -17.77 16.25 36.17
N GLY A 5 -18.72 15.61 35.49
CA GLY A 5 -20.09 16.03 35.24
C GLY A 5 -20.28 15.97 33.72
N LEU A 6 -20.27 14.75 33.17
CA LEU A 6 -20.56 14.50 31.75
C LEU A 6 -22.06 14.72 31.53
N ALA A 7 -22.42 15.84 30.90
CA ALA A 7 -23.75 16.01 30.35
C ALA A 7 -23.93 15.00 29.21
N ASN A 8 -24.86 14.08 29.40
CA ASN A 8 -25.32 13.11 28.42
C ASN A 8 -25.81 13.83 27.15
N ALA A 9 -24.97 13.88 26.12
CA ALA A 9 -25.45 13.96 24.75
C ALA A 9 -26.04 12.60 24.42
N THR A 10 -27.36 12.51 24.50
CA THR A 10 -28.15 11.37 24.01
C THR A 10 -27.82 11.12 22.54
N THR A 11 -26.91 10.19 22.31
CA THR A 11 -26.79 9.50 21.02
C THR A 11 -28.03 8.61 20.93
N SER A 12 -29.06 9.12 20.27
CA SER A 12 -30.18 8.31 19.80
C SER A 12 -29.60 7.19 18.92
N GLY A 13 -29.50 6.01 19.52
CA GLY A 13 -28.81 4.86 18.97
C GLY A 13 -29.40 4.42 17.63
N LEU A 14 -28.51 4.20 16.67
CA LEU A 14 -28.78 3.23 15.59
C LEU A 14 -28.86 1.85 16.25
N GLY A 15 -30.06 1.48 16.72
CA GLY A 15 -30.34 0.21 17.39
C GLY A 15 -30.33 -0.98 16.42
N GLY A 16 -29.17 -1.28 15.85
CA GLY A 16 -28.92 -2.53 15.14
C GLY A 16 -27.95 -3.40 15.93
N GLU A 17 -28.23 -4.70 15.99
CA GLU A 17 -27.24 -5.69 16.44
C GLU A 17 -25.99 -5.58 15.55
N PRO A 18 -24.76 -5.63 16.11
CA PRO A 18 -23.55 -5.59 15.30
C PRO A 18 -23.57 -6.76 14.29
N PRO A 19 -23.08 -6.53 13.05
CA PRO A 19 -23.07 -7.59 12.06
C PRO A 19 -22.25 -8.80 12.56
N PRO A 20 -22.67 -10.04 12.24
CA PRO A 20 -21.95 -11.24 12.67
C PRO A 20 -20.55 -11.29 12.05
N PRO A 21 -19.61 -12.08 12.61
CA PRO A 21 -18.32 -12.30 11.98
C PRO A 21 -18.46 -13.02 10.64
N CYS A 22 -17.63 -12.65 9.66
CA CYS A 22 -17.51 -13.37 8.40
C CYS A 22 -16.85 -14.75 8.61
N ALA A 23 -17.03 -15.67 7.65
CA ALA A 23 -16.28 -16.91 7.62
C ALA A 23 -14.77 -16.64 7.58
N ALA A 24 -13.97 -17.46 8.27
CA ALA A 24 -12.51 -17.27 8.36
C ALA A 24 -11.80 -17.23 6.98
N ALA A 25 -12.34 -17.92 5.98
CA ALA A 25 -11.83 -17.90 4.60
C ALA A 25 -11.96 -16.51 3.93
N LEU A 26 -12.71 -15.58 4.51
CA LEU A 26 -12.89 -14.22 4.02
C LEU A 26 -11.91 -13.22 4.64
N ALA A 27 -10.90 -13.69 5.40
CA ALA A 27 -9.89 -12.82 6.04
C ALA A 27 -9.21 -11.87 5.04
N ASP A 28 -8.92 -12.34 3.84
CA ASP A 28 -8.28 -11.55 2.76
C ASP A 28 -9.27 -11.04 1.71
N HIS A 29 -10.57 -11.09 2.02
CA HIS A 29 -11.58 -10.71 1.07
C HIS A 29 -11.52 -9.22 0.77
N THR A 30 -11.06 -8.88 -0.43
CA THR A 30 -11.04 -7.52 -0.96
C THR A 30 -12.11 -7.37 -2.05
N PRO A 31 -13.38 -7.11 -1.70
CA PRO A 31 -14.51 -7.22 -2.63
C PRO A 31 -14.40 -6.34 -3.86
N CYS A 32 -13.80 -5.16 -3.72
CA CYS A 32 -13.63 -4.23 -4.83
C CYS A 32 -12.37 -4.48 -5.68
N HIS A 33 -11.54 -5.45 -5.32
CA HIS A 33 -10.35 -5.88 -6.06
C HIS A 33 -10.41 -7.39 -6.32
N ASP A 34 -11.63 -7.90 -6.52
CA ASP A 34 -11.90 -9.28 -6.88
C ASP A 34 -11.37 -9.60 -8.28
N GLN A 35 -10.61 -10.68 -8.41
CA GLN A 35 -9.91 -11.03 -9.66
C GLN A 35 -10.89 -11.42 -10.77
N ASP A 36 -11.91 -12.21 -10.47
CA ASP A 36 -12.86 -12.67 -11.48
C ASP A 36 -13.70 -11.53 -12.04
N ARG A 37 -14.06 -10.56 -11.19
CA ARG A 37 -14.70 -9.32 -11.61
C ARG A 37 -13.76 -8.43 -12.43
N ALA A 38 -12.54 -8.23 -11.95
CA ALA A 38 -11.51 -7.44 -12.61
C ALA A 38 -11.27 -7.89 -14.07
N MET A 39 -11.20 -9.20 -14.30
CA MET A 39 -10.91 -9.78 -15.62
C MET A 39 -12.01 -9.57 -16.67
N LYS A 40 -13.19 -9.06 -16.29
CA LYS A 40 -14.28 -8.70 -17.21
C LYS A 40 -14.09 -7.32 -17.86
N PHE A 41 -13.12 -6.53 -17.38
CA PHE A 41 -12.89 -5.16 -17.84
C PHE A 41 -11.74 -5.08 -18.87
N PRO A 42 -11.70 -4.02 -19.71
CA PRO A 42 -10.66 -3.85 -20.71
C PRO A 42 -9.25 -3.79 -20.12
N ARG A 43 -8.27 -4.31 -20.88
CA ARG A 43 -6.84 -4.22 -20.53
C ARG A 43 -6.22 -2.85 -20.81
N LYS A 44 -6.84 -2.07 -21.69
CA LYS A 44 -6.40 -0.71 -22.04
C LYS A 44 -6.31 0.13 -20.76
N ASN A 45 -5.23 0.91 -20.62
CA ASN A 45 -4.97 1.78 -19.47
C ASN A 45 -5.08 1.07 -18.10
N MET A 46 -4.85 -0.26 -18.06
CA MET A 46 -4.93 -1.05 -16.83
C MET A 46 -6.30 -0.98 -16.12
N VAL A 47 -7.40 -0.69 -16.82
CA VAL A 47 -8.75 -0.59 -16.22
C VAL A 47 -9.13 -1.86 -15.46
N TYR A 48 -8.76 -3.03 -15.98
CA TYR A 48 -8.96 -4.31 -15.29
C TYR A 48 -8.32 -4.40 -13.90
N ARG A 49 -7.31 -3.59 -13.56
CA ARG A 49 -6.67 -3.55 -12.24
C ARG A 49 -7.27 -2.51 -11.30
N GLU A 50 -8.22 -1.71 -11.78
CA GLU A 50 -8.90 -0.69 -10.97
C GLU A 50 -9.89 -1.32 -9.97
N ARG A 51 -10.44 -0.45 -9.13
CA ARG A 51 -11.45 -0.81 -8.14
C ARG A 51 -12.79 -1.07 -8.82
N HIS A 52 -13.25 -2.32 -8.79
CA HIS A 52 -14.54 -2.77 -9.30
C HIS A 52 -15.36 -3.37 -8.16
N CYS A 53 -16.28 -2.61 -7.58
CA CYS A 53 -17.03 -3.06 -6.40
C CYS A 53 -18.27 -3.91 -6.73
N PRO A 54 -18.67 -4.82 -5.82
CA PRO A 54 -19.98 -5.47 -5.87
C PRO A 54 -21.11 -4.45 -5.79
N SER A 55 -22.23 -4.79 -6.44
CA SER A 55 -23.50 -4.09 -6.27
C SER A 55 -24.05 -4.28 -4.85
N ASP A 56 -25.03 -3.47 -4.44
CA ASP A 56 -25.54 -3.48 -3.07
C ASP A 56 -26.10 -4.84 -2.63
N GLY A 57 -26.64 -5.65 -3.55
CA GLY A 57 -27.13 -7.00 -3.29
C GLY A 57 -26.04 -8.05 -3.08
N GLU A 58 -24.82 -7.80 -3.55
CA GLU A 58 -23.67 -8.70 -3.43
C GLU A 58 -22.78 -8.36 -2.21
N ARG A 59 -23.09 -7.27 -1.48
CA ARG A 59 -22.28 -6.83 -0.33
C ARG A 59 -22.49 -7.77 0.86
N LEU A 60 -21.38 -8.27 1.39
CA LEU A 60 -21.36 -9.00 2.66
C LEU A 60 -21.77 -8.08 3.82
N ARG A 61 -22.66 -8.56 4.67
CA ARG A 61 -23.10 -7.88 5.90
C ARG A 61 -22.52 -8.58 7.13
N CYS A 62 -21.21 -8.71 7.15
CA CYS A 62 -20.46 -9.33 8.24
C CYS A 62 -19.17 -8.56 8.52
N LEU A 63 -18.59 -8.73 9.72
CA LEU A 63 -17.29 -8.17 10.10
C LEU A 63 -16.20 -9.20 9.82
N VAL A 64 -15.20 -8.84 9.00
CA VAL A 64 -14.05 -9.72 8.75
C VAL A 64 -13.20 -9.79 10.01
N PRO A 65 -13.03 -10.97 10.64
CA PRO A 65 -12.20 -11.10 11.84
C PRO A 65 -10.71 -11.03 11.47
N ALA A 66 -9.88 -10.66 12.45
CA ALA A 66 -8.43 -10.81 12.31
C ALA A 66 -8.05 -12.29 12.14
N PRO A 67 -6.94 -12.59 11.44
CA PRO A 67 -6.43 -13.95 11.33
C PRO A 67 -6.25 -14.61 12.71
N PRO A 68 -6.55 -15.92 12.87
CA PRO A 68 -6.30 -16.62 14.12
C PRO A 68 -4.82 -16.49 14.54
N GLY A 69 -4.60 -16.03 15.77
CA GLY A 69 -3.25 -15.82 16.30
C GLY A 69 -2.59 -14.51 15.87
N TYR A 70 -3.33 -13.57 15.26
CA TYR A 70 -2.85 -12.22 14.99
C TYR A 70 -2.30 -11.57 16.26
N VAL A 71 -1.16 -10.90 16.15
CA VAL A 71 -0.50 -10.20 17.24
C VAL A 71 -0.28 -8.72 16.89
N THR A 72 -0.10 -7.88 17.91
CA THR A 72 0.27 -6.48 17.68
C THR A 72 1.57 -6.39 16.86
N PRO A 73 1.60 -5.61 15.77
CA PRO A 73 2.82 -5.37 15.00
C PRO A 73 3.95 -4.82 15.89
N PHE A 74 5.20 -5.02 15.48
CA PHE A 74 6.33 -4.40 16.17
C PHE A 74 6.21 -2.86 16.11
N PRO A 75 6.78 -2.11 17.06
CA PRO A 75 6.85 -0.66 16.95
C PRO A 75 7.83 -0.25 15.84
N TRP A 76 7.59 0.90 15.22
CA TRP A 76 8.57 1.54 14.34
C TRP A 76 9.84 1.90 15.14
N PRO A 77 11.07 1.71 14.59
CA PRO A 77 11.39 1.27 13.23
C PRO A 77 11.53 -0.25 13.07
N LYS A 78 11.32 -1.05 14.11
CA LYS A 78 11.48 -2.51 14.01
C LYS A 78 10.49 -3.13 13.02
N SER A 79 9.26 -2.62 12.96
CA SER A 79 8.26 -3.06 11.97
C SER A 79 8.68 -2.84 10.53
N ARG A 80 9.57 -1.87 10.26
CA ARG A 80 10.13 -1.65 8.92
C ARG A 80 10.73 -2.93 8.36
N ASP A 81 11.44 -3.69 9.19
CA ASP A 81 12.24 -4.83 8.75
C ASP A 81 11.63 -6.18 9.13
N TYR A 82 10.67 -6.21 10.05
CA TYR A 82 10.11 -7.46 10.58
C TYR A 82 8.58 -7.40 10.70
N VAL A 83 7.92 -8.49 10.31
CA VAL A 83 6.48 -8.71 10.53
C VAL A 83 6.28 -10.07 11.18
N PRO A 84 5.47 -10.21 12.25
CA PRO A 84 5.10 -11.51 12.79
C PRO A 84 4.44 -12.40 11.73
N TYR A 85 4.89 -13.65 11.59
CA TYR A 85 4.35 -14.58 10.59
C TYR A 85 2.82 -14.74 10.73
N ALA A 86 2.32 -14.75 11.97
CA ALA A 86 0.91 -14.90 12.28
C ALA A 86 0.01 -13.78 11.72
N ASN A 87 0.56 -12.61 11.41
CA ASN A 87 -0.22 -11.46 10.93
C ASN A 87 -0.52 -11.53 9.42
N ALA A 88 0.31 -12.25 8.66
CA ALA A 88 0.16 -12.42 7.22
C ALA A 88 0.71 -13.79 6.79
N PRO A 89 0.07 -14.92 7.18
CA PRO A 89 0.67 -16.26 7.15
C PRO A 89 0.85 -16.88 5.74
N TYR A 90 1.12 -16.07 4.71
CA TYR A 90 1.32 -16.46 3.32
C TYR A 90 2.80 -16.71 3.03
N LYS A 91 3.15 -17.94 2.62
CA LYS A 91 4.54 -18.30 2.26
C LYS A 91 4.83 -18.15 0.76
N SER A 92 3.82 -18.00 -0.09
CA SER A 92 3.94 -17.88 -1.56
C SER A 92 5.02 -16.86 -1.96
N LEU A 93 4.94 -15.64 -1.46
CA LEU A 93 5.89 -14.57 -1.74
C LEU A 93 7.33 -14.90 -1.29
N THR A 94 7.49 -15.63 -0.18
CA THR A 94 8.82 -16.04 0.31
C THR A 94 9.48 -17.10 -0.58
N VAL A 95 8.68 -17.88 -1.31
CA VAL A 95 9.17 -18.90 -2.24
C VAL A 95 9.42 -18.30 -3.62
N GLU A 96 8.47 -17.54 -4.16
CA GLU A 96 8.51 -17.04 -5.53
C GLU A 96 9.44 -15.84 -5.71
N LYS A 97 9.63 -15.02 -4.68
CA LYS A 97 10.47 -13.82 -4.72
C LYS A 97 11.73 -13.93 -3.86
N ALA A 98 12.09 -15.14 -3.43
CA ALA A 98 13.24 -15.41 -2.57
C ALA A 98 14.54 -14.85 -3.17
N VAL A 99 14.76 -15.04 -4.48
CA VAL A 99 15.96 -14.58 -5.22
C VAL A 99 16.09 -13.05 -5.21
N GLN A 100 14.97 -12.32 -5.12
CA GLN A 100 14.96 -10.86 -5.18
C GLN A 100 15.08 -10.21 -3.79
N ASN A 101 15.22 -11.01 -2.73
CA ASN A 101 15.31 -10.54 -1.35
C ASN A 101 14.16 -9.59 -0.94
N TRP A 102 12.95 -9.84 -1.42
CA TRP A 102 11.78 -9.04 -1.00
C TRP A 102 11.39 -9.33 0.44
N VAL A 103 11.29 -10.62 0.75
CA VAL A 103 10.83 -11.13 2.04
C VAL A 103 11.49 -12.48 2.31
N GLN A 104 11.91 -12.70 3.55
CA GLN A 104 12.52 -13.94 4.02
C GLN A 104 11.70 -14.47 5.19
N TYR A 105 11.35 -15.75 5.15
CA TYR A 105 10.69 -16.41 6.28
C TYR A 105 11.73 -16.90 7.28
N GLU A 106 11.69 -16.39 8.51
CA GLU A 106 12.60 -16.74 9.61
C GLU A 106 11.82 -17.43 10.76
N GLY A 107 10.87 -18.29 10.41
CA GLY A 107 10.08 -19.06 11.38
C GLY A 107 8.95 -18.24 12.02
N ALA A 108 9.24 -17.48 13.05
CA ALA A 108 8.23 -16.69 13.78
C ALA A 108 7.91 -15.35 13.10
N VAL A 109 8.79 -14.91 12.20
CA VAL A 109 8.71 -13.60 11.55
C VAL A 109 9.02 -13.71 10.06
N PHE A 110 8.51 -12.75 9.30
CA PHE A 110 9.06 -12.36 8.02
C PHE A 110 10.08 -11.24 8.22
N ARG A 111 11.19 -11.31 7.49
CA ARG A 111 12.20 -10.26 7.41
C ARG A 111 12.19 -9.60 6.03
N PHE A 112 12.27 -8.28 6.01
CA PHE A 112 12.28 -7.44 4.80
C PHE A 112 13.62 -6.72 4.69
N PRO A 113 14.59 -7.23 3.92
CA PRO A 113 15.93 -6.65 3.86
C PRO A 113 16.01 -5.42 2.93
N GLY A 114 14.86 -4.88 2.49
CA GLY A 114 14.79 -3.76 1.56
C GLY A 114 15.07 -4.13 0.10
N GLY A 115 15.11 -5.42 -0.24
CA GLY A 115 15.28 -5.88 -1.62
C GLY A 115 14.07 -5.59 -2.51
N GLY A 116 14.21 -5.95 -3.78
CA GLY A 116 13.29 -5.57 -4.84
C GLY A 116 13.81 -6.03 -6.19
N THR A 117 12.94 -6.26 -7.19
CA THR A 117 13.38 -6.39 -8.59
C THR A 117 14.22 -5.18 -9.01
N GLN A 118 13.83 -4.02 -8.50
CA GLN A 118 14.42 -2.71 -8.78
C GLN A 118 15.44 -2.29 -7.71
N PHE A 119 15.57 -3.08 -6.64
CA PHE A 119 16.49 -2.83 -5.53
C PHE A 119 17.43 -4.03 -5.33
N PRO A 120 18.21 -4.44 -6.36
CA PRO A 120 19.07 -5.63 -6.27
C PRO A 120 20.15 -5.49 -5.18
N HIS A 121 20.49 -4.26 -4.80
CA HIS A 121 21.43 -3.95 -3.73
C HIS A 121 20.78 -3.33 -2.49
N GLY A 122 19.45 -3.36 -2.41
CA GLY A 122 18.64 -2.78 -1.33
C GLY A 122 18.13 -1.37 -1.63
N ALA A 123 16.94 -1.05 -1.11
CA ALA A 123 16.25 0.21 -1.32
C ALA A 123 17.04 1.40 -0.76
N ASP A 124 17.79 1.22 0.33
CA ASP A 124 18.62 2.27 0.92
C ASP A 124 19.67 2.80 -0.06
N LYS A 125 20.40 1.89 -0.72
CA LYS A 125 21.42 2.25 -1.72
C LYS A 125 20.81 2.90 -2.95
N TYR A 126 19.61 2.45 -3.35
CA TYR A 126 18.88 3.10 -4.43
C TYR A 126 18.47 4.52 -4.05
N ILE A 127 18.02 4.74 -2.82
CA ILE A 127 17.69 6.07 -2.30
C ILE A 127 18.95 6.96 -2.21
N ASP A 128 20.12 6.40 -1.87
CA ASP A 128 21.40 7.13 -1.94
C ASP A 128 21.73 7.62 -3.35
N GLN A 129 21.52 6.75 -4.35
CA GLN A 129 21.70 7.14 -5.75
C GLN A 129 20.72 8.24 -6.14
N LEU A 130 19.44 8.09 -5.80
CA LEU A 130 18.44 9.13 -6.04
C LEU A 130 18.78 10.44 -5.33
N ALA A 131 19.36 10.39 -4.14
CA ALA A 131 19.74 11.57 -3.37
C ALA A 131 20.82 12.43 -4.06
N SER A 132 21.53 11.88 -5.06
CA SER A 132 22.47 12.66 -5.88
C SER A 132 21.78 13.67 -6.82
N VAL A 133 20.49 13.47 -7.12
CA VAL A 133 19.70 14.31 -8.03
C VAL A 133 18.43 14.87 -7.40
N VAL A 134 17.89 14.19 -6.39
CA VAL A 134 16.73 14.64 -5.60
C VAL A 134 17.20 15.10 -4.23
N PRO A 135 16.97 16.36 -3.84
CA PRO A 135 17.45 16.88 -2.56
C PRO A 135 16.53 16.47 -1.41
N PHE A 136 16.56 15.20 -1.00
CA PHE A 136 15.74 14.74 0.13
C PHE A 136 16.12 15.43 1.45
N ALA A 137 17.38 15.87 1.60
CA ALA A 137 17.88 16.44 2.84
C ALA A 137 17.45 17.89 3.13
N ASP A 138 17.03 18.66 2.11
CA ASP A 138 16.70 20.09 2.27
C ASP A 138 15.23 20.34 2.63
N GLY A 139 14.40 19.28 2.69
CA GLY A 139 12.97 19.37 2.99
C GLY A 139 12.09 19.87 1.83
N SER A 140 12.65 20.02 0.62
CA SER A 140 11.88 20.38 -0.59
C SER A 140 11.06 19.21 -1.14
N VAL A 141 11.46 17.97 -0.83
CA VAL A 141 10.65 16.76 -1.06
C VAL A 141 10.30 16.18 0.29
N ARG A 142 9.02 16.18 0.65
CA ARG A 142 8.50 15.62 1.92
C ARG A 142 7.54 14.46 1.69
N THR A 143 6.94 14.41 0.51
CA THR A 143 5.90 13.44 0.15
C THR A 143 6.18 12.82 -1.21
N VAL A 144 6.11 11.49 -1.28
CA VAL A 144 6.35 10.72 -2.52
C VAL A 144 5.13 9.86 -2.84
N LEU A 145 4.65 9.94 -4.08
CA LEU A 145 3.73 8.96 -4.64
C LEU A 145 4.56 7.78 -5.18
N ASP A 146 4.50 6.62 -4.55
CA ASP A 146 5.27 5.43 -4.94
C ASP A 146 4.37 4.40 -5.62
N THR A 147 4.49 4.25 -6.94
CA THR A 147 3.63 3.38 -7.74
C THR A 147 4.35 2.11 -8.18
N GLY A 148 3.65 0.97 -8.13
CA GLY A 148 4.27 -0.33 -8.37
C GLY A 148 5.18 -0.77 -7.22
N CYS A 149 4.84 -0.37 -5.99
CA CYS A 149 5.71 -0.45 -4.81
C CYS A 149 6.00 -1.89 -4.33
N GLY A 150 5.21 -2.87 -4.73
CA GLY A 150 5.27 -4.24 -4.19
C GLY A 150 5.03 -4.23 -2.68
N VAL A 151 6.03 -4.72 -1.92
CA VAL A 151 6.03 -4.67 -0.44
C VAL A 151 6.39 -3.31 0.15
N ALA A 152 6.50 -2.26 -0.67
CA ALA A 152 6.83 -0.88 -0.28
C ALA A 152 8.25 -0.69 0.31
N SER A 153 9.26 -1.38 -0.25
CA SER A 153 10.66 -1.24 0.19
C SER A 153 11.16 0.20 0.07
N LEU A 154 10.88 0.91 -1.03
CA LEU A 154 11.27 2.32 -1.16
C LEU A 154 10.64 3.17 -0.04
N GLY A 155 9.32 3.09 0.10
CA GLY A 155 8.59 3.88 1.09
C GLY A 155 9.06 3.63 2.53
N ALA A 156 9.39 2.38 2.86
CA ALA A 156 9.91 2.01 4.17
C ALA A 156 11.27 2.64 4.49
N TYR A 157 12.13 2.84 3.48
CA TYR A 157 13.48 3.36 3.67
C TYR A 157 13.57 4.88 3.46
N LEU A 158 12.64 5.50 2.73
CA LEU A 158 12.53 6.96 2.56
C LEU A 158 12.28 7.69 3.90
N ASP A 159 11.66 7.03 4.88
CA ASP A 159 11.47 7.58 6.23
C ASP A 159 12.80 8.02 6.87
N SER A 160 13.89 7.28 6.62
CA SER A 160 15.24 7.65 7.09
C SER A 160 15.76 8.96 6.52
N ARG A 161 15.16 9.46 5.44
CA ARG A 161 15.44 10.75 4.80
C ARG A 161 14.42 11.82 5.15
N GLY A 162 13.50 11.55 6.08
CA GLY A 162 12.42 12.48 6.44
C GLY A 162 11.35 12.62 5.35
N VAL A 163 11.21 11.60 4.48
CA VAL A 163 10.29 11.61 3.35
C VAL A 163 9.22 10.54 3.55
N MET A 164 7.95 10.94 3.52
CA MET A 164 6.83 10.02 3.62
C MET A 164 6.38 9.57 2.24
N ALA A 165 6.40 8.27 1.98
CA ALA A 165 5.84 7.71 0.77
C ALA A 165 4.40 7.24 0.98
N MET A 166 3.55 7.45 -0.02
CA MET A 166 2.29 6.76 -0.18
C MET A 166 2.43 5.71 -1.28
N SER A 167 2.43 4.45 -0.88
CA SER A 167 2.75 3.33 -1.76
C SER A 167 1.50 2.69 -2.38
N PHE A 168 1.50 2.46 -3.69
CA PHE A 168 0.41 1.86 -4.44
C PHE A 168 0.87 0.61 -5.18
N ALA A 169 0.14 -0.49 -4.97
CA ALA A 169 0.31 -1.72 -5.74
C ALA A 169 -1.05 -2.31 -6.12
N PRO A 170 -1.17 -2.94 -7.30
CA PRO A 170 -2.35 -3.74 -7.62
C PRO A 170 -2.48 -4.93 -6.66
N ARG A 171 -3.68 -5.50 -6.55
CA ARG A 171 -3.83 -6.82 -5.95
C ARG A 171 -3.09 -7.83 -6.83
N ASP A 172 -2.01 -8.40 -6.32
CA ASP A 172 -1.23 -9.43 -7.02
C ASP A 172 -1.77 -10.83 -6.72
N SER A 173 -1.56 -11.80 -7.60
CA SER A 173 -1.97 -13.21 -7.41
C SER A 173 -1.25 -13.90 -6.24
N HIS A 174 -0.13 -13.34 -5.81
CA HIS A 174 0.73 -13.94 -4.78
C HIS A 174 0.38 -13.52 -3.34
N GLU A 175 -0.73 -12.78 -3.18
CA GLU A 175 -1.34 -12.38 -1.91
C GLU A 175 -0.48 -11.45 -1.04
N ALA A 176 -1.13 -10.58 -0.25
CA ALA A 176 -0.51 -9.79 0.83
C ALA A 176 0.56 -8.71 0.52
N GLN A 177 0.86 -8.28 -0.71
CA GLN A 177 1.88 -7.21 -0.93
C GLN A 177 1.59 -5.91 -0.13
N VAL A 178 0.39 -5.35 -0.32
CA VAL A 178 -0.05 -4.16 0.43
C VAL A 178 -0.24 -4.48 1.91
N GLN A 179 -0.71 -5.69 2.25
CA GLN A 179 -0.82 -6.12 3.64
C GLN A 179 0.54 -6.13 4.33
N PHE A 180 1.60 -6.65 3.70
CA PHE A 180 2.95 -6.59 4.24
C PHE A 180 3.44 -5.15 4.42
N ALA A 181 3.17 -4.25 3.48
CA ALA A 181 3.49 -2.84 3.66
C ALA A 181 2.79 -2.25 4.91
N LEU A 182 1.49 -2.53 5.06
CA LEU A 182 0.71 -2.07 6.21
C LEU A 182 1.17 -2.68 7.54
N GLU A 183 1.45 -3.98 7.58
CA GLU A 183 1.97 -4.68 8.77
C GLU A 183 3.37 -4.16 9.18
N ARG A 184 4.12 -3.61 8.24
CA ARG A 184 5.41 -2.93 8.50
C ARG A 184 5.25 -1.49 9.00
N GLY A 185 4.03 -0.93 8.93
CA GLY A 185 3.74 0.46 9.27
C GLY A 185 3.97 1.45 8.11
N VAL A 186 4.08 0.97 6.87
CA VAL A 186 4.27 1.80 5.68
C VAL A 186 2.91 2.16 5.06
N PRO A 187 2.61 3.44 4.81
CA PRO A 187 1.35 3.84 4.18
C PRO A 187 1.20 3.21 2.78
N ALA A 188 0.17 2.39 2.58
CA ALA A 188 -0.04 1.69 1.32
C ALA A 188 -1.52 1.50 0.95
N PHE A 189 -1.80 1.48 -0.34
CA PHE A 189 -3.12 1.24 -0.92
C PHE A 189 -3.08 0.15 -1.99
N ILE A 190 -4.14 -0.66 -2.05
CA ILE A 190 -4.43 -1.45 -3.25
C ILE A 190 -4.96 -0.49 -4.31
N GLY A 191 -4.23 -0.34 -5.41
CA GLY A 191 -4.63 0.56 -6.48
C GLY A 191 -3.62 0.67 -7.61
N VAL A 192 -4.09 1.23 -8.71
CA VAL A 192 -3.31 1.55 -9.90
C VAL A 192 -3.70 2.94 -10.42
N LEU A 193 -2.79 3.61 -11.11
CA LEU A 193 -3.11 4.80 -11.88
C LEU A 193 -3.48 4.36 -13.30
N GLY A 194 -4.76 4.04 -13.49
CA GLY A 194 -5.32 3.68 -14.79
C GLY A 194 -6.03 4.87 -15.44
N SER A 195 -7.35 4.74 -15.53
CA SER A 195 -8.30 5.77 -15.96
C SER A 195 -8.88 6.61 -14.82
N VAL A 196 -8.87 6.09 -13.58
CA VAL A 196 -9.43 6.76 -12.41
C VAL A 196 -8.37 7.61 -11.70
N LYS A 197 -8.74 8.86 -11.35
CA LYS A 197 -7.89 9.75 -10.56
C LYS A 197 -7.71 9.24 -9.13
N LEU A 198 -6.54 9.47 -8.57
CA LEU A 198 -6.26 9.16 -7.17
C LEU A 198 -7.19 9.95 -6.23
N PRO A 199 -7.51 9.41 -5.04
CA PRO A 199 -8.33 10.09 -4.02
C PRO A 199 -7.57 11.20 -3.30
N PHE A 200 -6.62 11.85 -3.98
CA PHE A 200 -5.76 12.89 -3.46
C PHE A 200 -5.90 14.14 -4.33
N PRO A 201 -5.96 15.34 -3.75
CA PRO A 201 -5.93 16.58 -4.51
C PRO A 201 -4.70 16.67 -5.43
N PRO A 202 -4.77 17.41 -6.55
CA PRO A 202 -3.60 17.72 -7.35
C PRO A 202 -2.49 18.35 -6.50
N ARG A 203 -1.23 17.95 -6.73
CA ARG A 203 -0.05 18.41 -5.97
C ARG A 203 -0.03 18.00 -4.49
N SER A 204 -0.65 16.86 -4.15
CA SER A 204 -0.50 16.24 -2.82
C SER A 204 0.87 15.60 -2.59
N PHE A 205 1.66 15.41 -3.64
CA PHE A 205 2.97 14.77 -3.60
C PHE A 205 4.02 15.67 -4.28
N ASP A 206 5.19 15.78 -3.65
CA ASP A 206 6.32 16.58 -4.17
C ASP A 206 7.07 15.84 -5.29
N MET A 207 7.01 14.50 -5.25
CA MET A 207 7.66 13.61 -6.21
C MET A 207 6.78 12.40 -6.50
N ALA A 208 6.85 11.88 -7.73
CA ALA A 208 6.32 10.57 -8.08
C ALA A 208 7.47 9.62 -8.41
N HIS A 209 7.40 8.41 -7.87
CA HIS A 209 8.29 7.30 -8.17
C HIS A 209 7.49 6.16 -8.81
N CYS A 210 8.08 5.54 -9.82
CA CYS A 210 7.49 4.41 -10.53
C CYS A 210 8.57 3.37 -10.81
N SER A 211 8.44 2.21 -10.18
CA SER A 211 9.30 1.06 -10.46
C SER A 211 8.59 0.10 -11.40
N ARG A 212 8.76 0.30 -12.72
CA ARG A 212 8.07 -0.48 -13.79
C ARG A 212 6.54 -0.55 -13.62
N CYS A 213 5.92 0.58 -13.37
CA CYS A 213 4.47 0.68 -13.11
C CYS A 213 3.59 0.60 -14.36
N LEU A 214 4.18 0.64 -15.58
CA LEU A 214 3.47 0.65 -16.87
C LEU A 214 2.45 1.81 -17.01
N ILE A 215 2.63 2.89 -16.25
CA ILE A 215 1.81 4.09 -16.33
C ILE A 215 2.32 4.94 -17.50
N PRO A 216 1.48 5.29 -18.49
CA PRO A 216 1.87 6.18 -19.58
C PRO A 216 1.81 7.64 -19.10
N TRP A 217 2.84 8.08 -18.37
CA TRP A 217 2.91 9.42 -17.76
C TRP A 217 2.73 10.57 -18.76
N SER A 218 3.13 10.36 -20.02
CA SER A 218 3.04 11.35 -21.11
C SER A 218 1.74 11.27 -21.93
N GLY A 219 0.92 10.23 -21.75
CA GLY A 219 -0.15 9.88 -22.70
C GLY A 219 -1.54 10.42 -22.38
N ASN A 220 -1.75 11.00 -21.20
CA ASN A 220 -3.09 11.38 -20.71
C ASN A 220 -3.15 12.87 -20.29
N GLU A 221 -3.20 13.79 -21.25
CA GLU A 221 -3.40 15.24 -20.99
C GLU A 221 -4.75 15.57 -20.30
N GLU A 222 -5.66 14.59 -20.15
CA GLU A 222 -6.95 14.78 -19.49
C GLU A 222 -7.07 14.18 -18.08
N VAL A 223 -6.13 13.31 -17.65
CA VAL A 223 -6.23 12.62 -16.33
C VAL A 223 -5.15 13.06 -15.35
N GLY A 224 -4.01 13.60 -15.80
CA GLY A 224 -2.94 14.10 -14.94
C GLY A 224 -2.54 15.54 -15.27
N ALA A 225 -2.67 16.43 -14.29
CA ALA A 225 -2.00 17.73 -14.27
C ALA A 225 -2.31 18.73 -15.41
N ARG A 226 -3.55 19.27 -15.47
CA ARG A 226 -3.70 20.65 -15.94
C ARG A 226 -3.14 21.60 -14.87
N GLY A 227 -1.85 21.90 -14.98
CA GLY A 227 -1.16 22.90 -14.15
C GLY A 227 0.16 22.42 -13.57
N GLY A 228 1.14 22.12 -14.42
CA GLY A 228 2.50 21.79 -13.99
C GLY A 228 3.53 22.57 -14.78
N GLY A 229 4.08 23.63 -14.18
CA GLY A 229 5.46 24.04 -14.44
C GLY A 229 6.43 22.91 -14.06
N PRO A 230 7.74 23.09 -14.26
CA PRO A 230 8.71 22.00 -14.28
C PRO A 230 8.86 21.35 -12.88
N GLY A 231 8.09 20.28 -12.64
CA GLY A 231 8.34 19.34 -11.55
C GLY A 231 9.54 18.48 -11.90
N ARG A 232 10.51 18.40 -10.99
CA ARG A 232 11.71 17.56 -11.12
C ARG A 232 11.29 16.10 -11.23
N ARG A 233 11.44 15.53 -12.43
CA ARG A 233 11.20 14.11 -12.74
C ARG A 233 12.51 13.35 -12.52
N ALA A 234 12.46 12.28 -11.74
CA ALA A 234 13.48 11.24 -11.76
C ALA A 234 12.82 10.03 -12.44
N GLU A 235 13.10 9.86 -13.73
CA GLU A 235 12.71 8.71 -14.54
C GLU A 235 14.03 8.16 -15.08
N GLU A 236 14.35 6.90 -14.79
CA GLU A 236 15.54 6.23 -15.30
C GLU A 236 15.06 4.99 -16.08
N ASP A 237 15.42 4.94 -17.36
CA ASP A 237 15.28 3.78 -18.27
C ASP A 237 16.26 2.65 -17.89
#